data_AF-A0A433UQD1-F1
#
_entry.id   AF-A0A433UQD1-F1
#
_cell.length_a   1.000
_cell.length_b   1.000
_cell.length_c   1.000
_cell.angle_alpha   90.00
_cell.angle_beta   90.00
_cell.angle_gamma   90.00
#
_symmetry.space_group_name_H-M   'P 1'
#
loop_
_entity.id
_entity.type
_entity.pdbx_description
1 polymer ?
#
loop_
_entity_poly.entity_id
_entity_poly.type
_entity_poly.pdbx_seq_one_letter_code
_entity_poly.pdbx_strand_id
1 'polypeptide(L)'
;MRPENSVWQGNFGYWQNSFIHTNLLVIGYTAWKGFMSFGRGVVICNVDTQVSHPTITSLDKITFRLQFIPANLIGFDLRSQLIDESMILSISPAVSTYNPHQDIILILKAHPQIEVNFLHKLKITPPDCYAQVCNLWEEFRPSLMP
;
A
#
# COMPACT_ATOMS: atom_id res chain seq x y z
N MET A 1 19.93 2.64 26.93
CA MET A 1 18.98 3.77 26.78
C MET A 1 18.04 3.46 25.64
N ARG A 2 16.76 3.23 25.94
CA ARG A 2 15.67 3.17 24.95
C ARG A 2 15.14 4.60 24.75
N PRO A 3 14.70 4.99 23.55
CA PRO A 3 13.90 6.20 23.40
C PRO A 3 12.53 5.97 24.06
N GLU A 4 12.12 6.92 24.89
CA GLU A 4 10.76 7.06 25.37
C GLU A 4 9.86 7.68 24.29
N ASN A 5 8.54 7.53 24.47
CA ASN A 5 7.40 8.03 23.69
C ASN A 5 6.80 6.96 22.75
N SER A 6 5.51 6.62 22.77
CA SER A 6 4.37 7.07 23.58
C SER A 6 3.19 6.14 23.25
N VAL A 7 2.67 5.44 24.27
CA VAL A 7 1.25 5.14 24.53
C VAL A 7 0.32 4.97 23.32
N TRP A 8 0.42 3.87 22.54
CA TRP A 8 -0.70 3.24 21.77
C TRP A 8 -0.39 1.76 21.46
N GLN A 9 0.17 1.04 22.45
CA GLN A 9 0.56 -0.38 22.30
C GLN A 9 -0.64 -1.30 22.44
N GLY A 10 -1.38 -1.50 21.35
CA GLY A 10 -2.18 -2.71 21.13
C GLY A 10 -1.28 -3.90 20.80
N ASN A 11 -1.63 -5.08 21.30
CA ASN A 11 -0.85 -6.32 21.35
C ASN A 11 -0.56 -7.02 19.99
N PHE A 12 -0.39 -6.29 18.88
CA PHE A 12 -0.19 -6.85 17.54
C PHE A 12 0.96 -6.12 16.81
N GLY A 13 2.01 -6.87 16.45
CA GLY A 13 3.39 -6.39 16.30
C GLY A 13 3.70 -5.43 15.13
N TYR A 14 4.90 -4.83 15.16
CA TYR A 14 5.47 -3.85 14.22
C TYR A 14 5.63 -4.29 12.74
N TRP A 15 4.98 -5.37 12.32
CA TRP A 15 5.24 -6.00 11.03
C TRP A 15 4.71 -5.17 9.86
N GLN A 16 3.62 -4.41 10.03
CA GLN A 16 3.01 -3.59 8.98
C GLN A 16 3.99 -2.52 8.50
N ASN A 17 4.62 -1.79 9.43
CA ASN A 17 5.61 -0.78 9.09
C ASN A 17 6.81 -1.40 8.35
N SER A 18 7.30 -2.55 8.82
CA SER A 18 8.38 -3.27 8.15
C SER A 18 7.96 -3.79 6.77
N PHE A 19 6.72 -4.28 6.63
CA PHE A 19 6.15 -4.74 5.37
C PHE A 19 6.01 -3.59 4.36
N ILE A 20 5.44 -2.45 4.78
CA ILE A 20 5.29 -1.26 3.94
C ILE A 20 6.66 -0.75 3.51
N HIS A 21 7.63 -0.68 4.42
CA HIS A 21 8.99 -0.26 4.10
C HIS A 21 9.65 -1.20 3.08
N THR A 22 9.52 -2.51 3.27
CA THR A 22 10.10 -3.53 2.37
C THR A 22 9.45 -3.50 0.98
N ASN A 23 8.14 -3.25 0.91
CA ASN A 23 7.37 -3.30 -0.33
C ASN A 23 7.04 -1.92 -0.91
N LEU A 24 7.67 -0.85 -0.40
CA LEU A 24 7.35 0.54 -0.74
C LEU A 24 7.48 0.80 -2.25
N LEU A 25 8.45 0.15 -2.90
CA LEU A 25 8.70 0.31 -4.33
C LEU A 25 7.50 -0.17 -5.17
N VAL A 26 6.97 -1.36 -4.89
CA VAL A 26 5.84 -1.93 -5.64
C VAL A 26 4.52 -1.24 -5.27
N ILE A 27 4.36 -0.82 -4.01
CA ILE A 27 3.22 -0.01 -3.56
C ILE A 27 3.21 1.33 -4.31
N GLY A 28 4.35 2.03 -4.34
CA GLY A 28 4.51 3.30 -5.04
C GLY A 28 4.31 3.18 -6.56
N TYR A 29 4.86 2.14 -7.19
CA TYR A 29 4.62 1.83 -8.60
C TYR A 29 3.12 1.66 -8.88
N THR A 30 2.42 0.89 -8.05
CA THR A 30 0.98 0.63 -8.22
C THR A 30 0.17 1.91 -8.04
N ALA A 31 0.50 2.71 -7.03
CA ALA A 31 -0.14 4.00 -6.77
C ALA A 31 0.00 4.94 -7.97
N TRP A 32 1.24 5.11 -8.48
CA TRP A 32 1.51 6.03 -9.58
C TRP A 32 0.91 5.56 -10.90
N LYS A 33 1.03 4.26 -11.23
CA LYS A 33 0.41 3.68 -12.42
C LYS A 33 -1.10 3.85 -12.43
N GLY A 34 -1.75 3.59 -11.28
CA GLY A 34 -3.18 3.82 -11.09
C GLY A 34 -3.55 5.29 -11.27
N PHE A 35 -2.79 6.19 -10.65
CA PHE A 35 -2.98 7.63 -10.77
C PHE A 35 -2.91 8.13 -12.21
N MET A 36 -1.89 7.72 -12.97
CA MET A 36 -1.75 8.09 -14.38
C MET A 36 -2.93 7.61 -15.24
N SER A 37 -3.59 6.53 -14.84
CA SER A 37 -4.67 5.91 -15.62
C SER A 37 -6.06 6.46 -15.26
N PHE A 38 -6.28 6.78 -13.97
CA PHE A 38 -7.63 7.05 -13.44
C PHE A 38 -7.72 8.28 -12.53
N GLY A 39 -6.63 9.01 -12.31
CA GLY A 39 -6.57 10.10 -11.33
C GLY A 39 -6.49 9.59 -9.88
N ARG A 40 -6.91 10.42 -8.92
CA ARG A 40 -6.78 10.08 -7.48
C ARG A 40 -7.53 8.79 -7.13
N GLY A 41 -7.02 8.07 -6.14
CA GLY A 41 -7.59 6.81 -5.67
C GLY A 41 -6.86 6.25 -4.47
N VAL A 42 -7.06 4.97 -4.21
CA VAL A 42 -6.49 4.25 -3.08
C VAL A 42 -5.82 2.96 -3.53
N VAL A 43 -4.68 2.62 -2.94
CA VAL A 43 -4.05 1.31 -3.13
C VAL A 43 -4.59 0.35 -2.07
N ILE A 44 -5.07 -0.80 -2.48
CA ILE A 44 -5.43 -1.91 -1.59
C ILE A 44 -4.32 -2.94 -1.67
N CYS A 45 -3.76 -3.31 -0.52
CA CYS A 45 -2.84 -4.42 -0.36
C CYS A 45 -3.53 -5.53 0.43
N ASN A 46 -3.89 -6.63 -0.24
CA ASN A 46 -4.40 -7.83 0.40
C ASN A 46 -3.22 -8.77 0.68
N VAL A 47 -2.89 -8.94 1.94
CA VAL A 47 -1.89 -9.89 2.42
C VAL A 47 -2.57 -11.25 2.59
N ASP A 48 -2.00 -12.30 1.97
CA ASP A 48 -2.52 -13.66 2.06
C ASP A 48 -2.16 -14.25 3.42
N THR A 49 -2.99 -13.98 4.42
CA THR A 49 -2.78 -14.41 5.79
C THR A 49 -3.40 -15.79 6.04
N GLN A 50 -2.79 -16.84 5.48
CA GLN A 50 -2.68 -18.12 6.23
C GLN A 50 -1.50 -18.08 7.23
N VAL A 51 -0.95 -16.90 7.45
CA VAL A 51 0.25 -16.68 8.24
C VAL A 51 -0.16 -16.47 9.70
N SER A 52 -0.25 -17.57 10.45
CA SER A 52 -0.38 -17.51 11.90
C SER A 52 0.82 -16.78 12.50
N HIS A 53 0.53 -15.88 13.44
CA HIS A 53 1.40 -14.82 13.93
C HIS A 53 2.76 -15.15 14.61
N PRO A 54 3.23 -16.41 14.82
CA PRO A 54 4.59 -16.61 15.35
C PRO A 54 5.67 -16.95 14.32
N THR A 55 5.34 -17.26 13.05
CA THR A 55 6.31 -17.91 12.13
C THR A 55 6.90 -17.00 11.06
N ILE A 56 6.56 -15.71 11.03
CA ILE A 56 7.11 -14.75 10.06
C ILE A 56 8.56 -14.44 10.42
N THR A 57 9.48 -15.31 9.98
CA THR A 57 10.92 -15.12 10.11
C THR A 57 11.52 -14.36 8.92
N SER A 58 10.78 -14.23 7.81
CA SER A 58 11.17 -13.44 6.64
C SER A 58 9.92 -12.80 6.01
N LEU A 59 9.93 -11.47 5.90
CA LEU A 59 8.89 -10.67 5.24
C LEU A 59 8.89 -10.87 3.71
N ASP A 60 9.98 -11.40 3.15
CA ASP A 60 10.20 -11.57 1.70
C ASP A 60 9.36 -12.69 1.07
N LYS A 61 8.73 -13.54 1.91
CA LYS A 61 7.93 -14.69 1.48
C LYS A 61 6.42 -14.50 1.63
N ILE A 62 5.99 -13.32 2.09
CA ILE A 62 4.57 -13.03 2.28
C ILE A 62 3.96 -12.75 0.92
N THR A 63 3.07 -13.61 0.46
CA THR A 63 2.28 -13.36 -0.75
C THR A 63 1.28 -12.25 -0.48
N PHE A 64 1.25 -11.25 -1.35
CA PHE A 64 0.27 -10.17 -1.30
C PHE A 64 -0.19 -9.79 -2.70
N ARG A 65 -1.35 -9.15 -2.78
CA ARG A 65 -1.92 -8.60 -4.00
C ARG A 65 -2.17 -7.12 -3.85
N LEU A 66 -1.65 -6.34 -4.79
CA LEU A 66 -1.91 -4.90 -4.88
C LEU A 66 -2.96 -4.62 -5.95
N GLN A 67 -3.87 -3.70 -5.64
CA GLN A 67 -4.86 -3.18 -6.57
C GLN A 67 -5.01 -1.69 -6.34
N PHE A 68 -5.21 -0.92 -7.41
CA PHE A 68 -5.60 0.48 -7.33
C PHE A 68 -7.11 0.60 -7.53
N ILE A 69 -7.79 1.33 -6.65
CA ILE A 69 -9.20 1.67 -6.76
C ILE A 69 -9.32 3.18 -7.01
N PRO A 70 -9.84 3.60 -8.18
CA PRO A 70 -10.13 4.99 -8.49
C PRO A 70 -11.12 5.64 -7.51
N ALA A 71 -10.97 6.94 -7.24
CA ALA A 71 -11.81 7.67 -6.28
C ALA A 71 -13.32 7.55 -6.55
N ASN A 72 -13.73 7.52 -7.82
CA ASN A 72 -15.13 7.37 -8.22
C ASN A 72 -15.71 5.98 -7.96
N LEU A 73 -14.87 4.96 -7.70
CA LEU A 73 -15.30 3.59 -7.45
C LEU A 73 -15.17 3.18 -5.98
N ILE A 74 -14.51 3.98 -5.14
CA ILE A 74 -14.25 3.67 -3.72
C ILE A 74 -15.50 3.23 -2.97
N GLY A 75 -16.61 3.99 -3.07
CA GLY A 75 -17.83 3.64 -2.34
C GLY A 75 -18.40 2.28 -2.70
N PHE A 76 -18.33 1.88 -3.98
CA PHE A 76 -18.83 0.59 -4.45
C PHE A 76 -17.84 -0.55 -4.16
N ASP A 77 -16.56 -0.36 -4.49
CA ASP A 77 -15.52 -1.39 -4.41
C ASP A 77 -15.07 -1.69 -2.98
N LEU A 78 -15.12 -0.70 -2.06
CA LEU A 78 -14.77 -0.95 -0.66
C LEU A 78 -15.91 -1.65 0.09
N ARG A 79 -17.17 -1.31 -0.22
CA ARG A 79 -18.35 -2.01 0.35
C ARG A 79 -18.39 -3.48 -0.05
N SER A 80 -18.13 -3.79 -1.32
CA SER A 80 -18.07 -5.18 -1.81
C SER A 80 -16.94 -5.99 -1.16
N GLN A 81 -15.94 -5.30 -0.60
CA GLN A 81 -14.81 -5.89 0.12
C GLN A 81 -14.98 -5.93 1.64
N LEU A 82 -16.21 -5.74 2.14
CA LEU A 82 -16.58 -5.79 3.56
C LEU A 82 -15.81 -4.76 4.43
N ILE A 83 -15.41 -3.64 3.83
CA ILE A 83 -14.88 -2.50 4.58
C ILE A 83 -16.05 -1.75 5.19
N ASP A 84 -15.92 -1.43 6.48
CA ASP A 84 -16.94 -0.71 7.23
C ASP A 84 -17.26 0.67 6.63
N GLU A 85 -18.54 1.03 6.62
CA GLU A 85 -19.03 2.29 6.05
C GLU A 85 -18.36 3.52 6.70
N SER A 86 -18.08 3.47 8.00
CA SER A 86 -17.39 4.56 8.70
C SER A 86 -15.96 4.77 8.22
N MET A 87 -15.25 3.69 7.83
CA MET A 87 -13.93 3.77 7.21
C MET A 87 -14.02 4.34 5.80
N ILE A 88 -15.04 3.97 5.01
CA ILE A 88 -15.23 4.51 3.66
C ILE A 88 -15.47 6.03 3.72
N LEU A 89 -16.29 6.48 4.67
CA LEU A 89 -16.58 7.88 4.90
C LEU A 89 -15.33 8.66 5.37
N SER A 90 -14.43 8.05 6.13
CA SER A 90 -13.19 8.72 6.58
C SER A 90 -12.10 8.77 5.50
N ILE A 91 -12.06 7.79 4.60
CA ILE A 91 -11.09 7.72 3.49
C ILE A 91 -11.44 8.72 2.38
N SER A 92 -12.72 8.92 2.10
CA SER A 92 -13.18 9.70 0.94
C SER A 92 -12.63 11.15 0.92
N PRO A 93 -12.64 11.91 2.03
CA PRO A 93 -12.02 13.23 2.08
C PRO A 93 -10.50 13.19 1.83
N ALA A 94 -9.79 12.22 2.42
CA ALA A 94 -8.35 12.09 2.23
C ALA A 94 -8.00 11.81 0.75
N VAL A 95 -8.76 10.93 0.10
CA VAL A 95 -8.59 10.62 -1.33
C VAL A 95 -8.86 11.85 -2.19
N SER A 96 -9.77 12.72 -1.79
CA SER A 96 -10.07 13.93 -2.56
C SER A 96 -8.96 14.99 -2.49
N THR A 97 -8.12 14.99 -1.45
CA THR A 97 -7.18 16.09 -1.16
C THR A 97 -5.70 15.74 -1.23
N TYR A 98 -5.30 14.46 -1.14
CA TYR A 98 -3.88 14.09 -1.12
C TYR A 98 -3.13 14.49 -2.39
N ASN A 99 -1.81 14.65 -2.26
CA ASN A 99 -0.93 14.91 -3.39
C ASN A 99 -0.34 13.59 -3.94
N PRO A 100 -0.79 13.08 -5.09
CA PRO A 100 -0.31 11.80 -5.63
C PRO A 100 1.16 11.82 -6.06
N HIS A 101 1.79 13.00 -6.15
CA HIS A 101 3.23 13.10 -6.39
C HIS A 101 4.08 12.81 -5.14
N GLN A 102 3.48 12.83 -3.94
CA GLN A 102 4.23 12.72 -2.67
C GLN A 102 3.62 11.72 -1.70
N ASP A 103 2.31 11.49 -1.82
CA ASP A 103 1.53 10.74 -0.86
C ASP A 103 0.84 9.53 -1.51
N ILE A 104 0.59 8.52 -0.69
CA ILE A 104 -0.19 7.33 -1.06
C ILE A 104 -1.20 7.06 0.05
N ILE A 105 -2.45 6.82 -0.31
CA ILE A 105 -3.43 6.21 0.60
C ILE A 105 -3.39 4.70 0.35
N LEU A 106 -3.07 3.95 1.40
CA LEU A 106 -2.92 2.50 1.38
C LEU A 106 -3.90 1.86 2.35
N ILE A 107 -4.72 0.93 1.88
CA ILE A 107 -5.52 0.04 2.73
C ILE A 107 -4.78 -1.30 2.78
N LEU A 108 -4.22 -1.64 3.93
CA LEU A 108 -3.58 -2.91 4.19
C LEU A 108 -4.59 -3.88 4.82
N LYS A 109 -4.84 -5.01 4.17
CA LYS A 109 -5.79 -6.03 4.60
C LYS A 109 -5.03 -7.31 4.92
N ALA A 110 -5.08 -7.73 6.16
CA ALA A 110 -4.46 -8.94 6.69
C ALA A 110 -5.44 -9.59 7.66
N HIS A 111 -6.26 -10.54 7.18
CA HIS A 111 -7.45 -10.99 7.89
C HIS A 111 -7.12 -11.43 9.34
N PRO A 112 -7.88 -10.95 10.35
CA PRO A 112 -9.09 -10.13 10.27
C PRO A 112 -8.85 -8.61 10.27
N GLN A 113 -7.60 -8.16 10.22
CA GLN A 113 -7.20 -6.77 10.36
C GLN A 113 -7.29 -6.00 9.03
N ILE A 114 -7.80 -4.78 9.11
CA ILE A 114 -7.81 -3.80 8.03
C ILE A 114 -7.26 -2.50 8.60
N GLU A 115 -6.27 -1.92 7.93
CA GLU A 115 -5.62 -0.68 8.35
C GLU A 115 -5.54 0.30 7.18
N VAL A 116 -5.93 1.55 7.43
CA VAL A 116 -5.79 2.65 6.48
C VAL A 116 -4.55 3.45 6.84
N ASN A 117 -3.61 3.52 5.91
CA ASN A 117 -2.34 4.18 6.06
C ASN A 117 -2.28 5.38 5.11
N PHE A 118 -2.01 6.56 5.67
CA PHE A 118 -1.66 7.74 4.89
C PHE A 118 -0.14 7.86 4.83
N LEU A 119 0.44 7.40 3.73
CA LEU A 119 1.88 7.40 3.52
C LEU A 119 2.30 8.75 2.95
N HIS A 120 2.81 9.63 3.80
CA HIS A 120 3.30 10.95 3.42
C HIS A 120 4.81 11.07 3.63
N LYS A 121 5.45 12.08 3.05
CA LYS A 121 6.90 12.36 3.24
C LYS A 121 7.76 11.11 2.99
N LEU A 122 7.41 10.36 1.95
CA LEU A 122 8.11 9.14 1.57
C LEU A 122 9.56 9.46 1.16
N LYS A 123 10.50 8.56 1.53
CA LYS A 123 11.90 8.68 1.10
C LYS A 123 12.07 8.57 -0.42
N ILE A 124 11.16 7.84 -1.07
CA ILE A 124 11.05 7.67 -2.51
C ILE A 124 9.61 8.00 -2.90
N THR A 125 9.43 8.91 -3.86
CA THR A 125 8.08 9.37 -4.23
C THR A 125 7.38 8.35 -5.14
N PRO A 126 6.04 8.37 -5.27
CA PRO A 126 5.34 7.48 -6.20
C PRO A 126 5.85 7.55 -7.65
N PRO A 127 6.11 8.74 -8.24
CA PRO A 127 6.77 8.85 -9.53
C PRO A 127 8.14 8.17 -9.60
N ASP A 128 8.97 8.33 -8.57
CA ASP A 128 10.31 7.74 -8.53
C ASP A 128 10.24 6.21 -8.41
N CYS A 129 9.31 5.69 -7.60
CA CYS A 129 9.05 4.25 -7.53
C CYS A 129 8.68 3.70 -8.91
N TYR A 130 7.82 4.41 -9.65
CA TYR A 130 7.44 4.00 -11.00
C TYR A 130 8.64 3.97 -11.95
N ALA A 131 9.42 5.06 -11.97
CA ALA A 131 10.60 5.17 -12.82
C ALA A 131 11.61 4.05 -12.54
N GLN A 132 11.88 3.75 -11.27
CA GLN A 132 12.80 2.68 -10.88
C GLN A 132 12.32 1.30 -11.34
N VAL A 133 11.03 0.97 -11.13
CA VAL A 133 10.49 -0.32 -11.58
C VAL A 133 10.52 -0.45 -13.09
N CYS A 134 10.17 0.62 -13.82
CA CYS A 134 10.26 0.63 -15.29
C CYS A 134 11.70 0.46 -15.79
N ASN A 135 12.66 1.17 -15.21
CA ASN A 135 14.07 1.05 -15.60
C ASN A 135 14.62 -0.36 -15.33
N LEU A 136 14.35 -0.93 -14.16
CA LEU A 136 14.72 -2.30 -13.84
C LEU A 136 14.05 -3.29 -14.80
N TRP A 137 12.77 -3.09 -15.14
CA TRP A 137 12.10 -3.96 -16.10
C TRP A 137 12.75 -3.93 -17.50
N GLU A 138 13.25 -2.78 -17.96
CA GLU A 138 14.01 -2.69 -19.20
C GLU A 138 15.33 -3.49 -19.13
N GLU A 139 16.00 -3.55 -17.98
CA GLU A 139 17.22 -4.37 -17.79
C GLU A 139 16.95 -5.87 -17.87
N PHE A 140 15.76 -6.32 -17.45
CA PHE A 140 15.36 -7.73 -17.46
C PHE A 140 14.55 -8.14 -18.70
N ARG A 141 14.31 -7.23 -19.66
CA ARG A 141 13.78 -7.62 -20.96
C ARG A 141 14.86 -8.45 -21.67
N PRO A 142 14.60 -9.73 -22.00
CA PRO A 142 15.46 -10.43 -22.96
C PRO A 142 15.47 -9.54 -24.20
N SER A 143 16.66 -9.13 -24.65
CA SER A 143 16.79 -8.44 -25.92
C SER A 143 16.02 -9.25 -26.95
N LEU A 144 14.92 -8.68 -27.44
CA LEU A 144 14.28 -9.16 -28.66
C LEU A 144 15.35 -8.96 -29.74
N MET A 145 16.21 -9.96 -29.90
CA MET A 145 17.15 -9.99 -31.01
C MET A 145 16.32 -10.03 -32.30
N PRO A 146 16.73 -9.24 -33.30
CA PRO A 146 16.01 -9.13 -34.57
C PRO A 146 15.94 -10.45 -35.35
#